data_AF-A0A7K1L2T9-F1
#
_entry.id   AF-A0A7K1L2T9-F1
#
_cell.length_a   1.000
_cell.length_b   1.000
_cell.length_c   1.000
_cell.angle_alpha   90.00
_cell.angle_beta   90.00
_cell.angle_gamma   90.00
#
_symmetry.space_group_name_H-M   'P 1'
#
loop_
_entity.id
_entity.type
_entity.pdbx_description
1 polymer ?
#
loop_
_entity_poly.entity_id
_entity_poly.type
_entity_poly.pdbx_seq_one_letter_code
_entity_poly.pdbx_strand_id
1 'polypeptide(L)'
;MGTGEQMIDRIGDIEFRGKVGKHVAEYARATQRFGHDLAYELDNAAAAAEAAMKQLEGHPLLFGLDVKLQAARVAGKLRKASELALAISAESVKFHVQYRQEFLAVGPADLRGRRGGRYTGRVDL
;
A
#
# COMPACT_ATOMS: atom_id res chain seq x y z
N MET A 1 11.23 -23.95 -5.80
CA MET A 1 10.76 -23.28 -7.02
C MET A 1 9.61 -22.39 -6.61
N GLY A 2 9.82 -21.07 -6.58
CA GLY A 2 8.82 -20.11 -6.12
C GLY A 2 7.62 -20.10 -7.06
N THR A 3 6.42 -20.14 -6.49
CA THR A 3 5.17 -19.92 -7.22
C THR A 3 5.30 -18.61 -7.99
N GLY A 4 5.30 -18.69 -9.32
CA GLY A 4 5.41 -17.57 -10.26
C GLY A 4 4.15 -16.71 -10.23
N GLU A 5 3.91 -16.08 -9.10
CA GLU A 5 2.87 -15.10 -8.92
C GLU A 5 3.34 -13.84 -9.66
N GLN A 6 2.71 -13.54 -10.81
CA GLN A 6 3.10 -12.42 -11.70
C GLN A 6 3.17 -11.10 -10.93
N MET A 7 4.33 -10.44 -10.92
CA MET A 7 4.51 -9.13 -10.32
C MET A 7 3.53 -8.12 -10.96
N ILE A 8 2.87 -7.29 -10.16
CA ILE A 8 1.87 -6.34 -10.67
C ILE A 8 2.58 -5.10 -11.21
N ASP A 9 2.51 -4.86 -12.51
CA ASP A 9 3.16 -3.71 -13.15
C ASP A 9 2.47 -2.38 -12.82
N ARG A 10 1.12 -2.33 -12.85
CA ARG A 10 0.33 -1.10 -12.62
C ARG A 10 -1.05 -1.41 -12.04
N ILE A 11 -1.45 -0.67 -11.00
CA ILE A 11 -2.80 -0.76 -10.39
C ILE A 11 -3.81 0.14 -11.14
N GLY A 12 -3.35 1.26 -11.71
CA GLY A 12 -4.22 2.27 -12.35
C GLY A 12 -4.97 1.79 -13.59
N ASP A 13 -4.61 0.63 -14.14
CA ASP A 13 -5.23 0.06 -15.34
C ASP A 13 -6.54 -0.69 -15.02
N ILE A 14 -6.90 -0.84 -13.74
CA ILE A 14 -8.16 -1.43 -13.32
C ILE A 14 -9.29 -0.41 -13.53
N GLU A 15 -9.89 -0.42 -14.72
CA GLU A 15 -11.04 0.42 -15.04
C GLU A 15 -12.34 -0.10 -14.39
N PHE A 16 -13.07 0.79 -13.72
CA PHE A 16 -14.39 0.47 -13.17
C PHE A 16 -15.48 0.59 -14.25
N ARG A 17 -15.77 -0.50 -14.98
CA ARG A 17 -16.91 -0.57 -15.91
C ARG A 17 -17.85 -1.73 -15.53
N GLY A 18 -19.18 -1.53 -15.58
CA GLY A 18 -20.14 -2.62 -15.35
C GLY A 18 -20.22 -3.13 -13.89
N LYS A 19 -19.88 -4.40 -13.62
CA LYS A 19 -20.00 -5.02 -12.26
C LYS A 19 -18.95 -4.46 -11.30
N VAL A 20 -19.16 -3.23 -10.83
CA VAL A 20 -18.24 -2.43 -9.99
C VAL A 20 -17.67 -3.23 -8.80
N GLY A 21 -18.49 -4.06 -8.14
CA GLY A 21 -18.02 -4.83 -6.98
C GLY A 21 -16.93 -5.85 -7.27
N LYS A 22 -16.89 -6.45 -8.48
CA LYS A 22 -15.82 -7.38 -8.86
C LYS A 22 -14.50 -6.62 -9.08
N HIS A 23 -14.57 -5.46 -9.73
CA HIS A 23 -13.42 -4.61 -9.99
C HIS A 23 -12.85 -3.99 -8.71
N VAL A 24 -13.69 -3.62 -7.74
CA VAL A 24 -13.24 -3.14 -6.42
C VAL A 24 -12.52 -4.24 -5.64
N ALA A 25 -13.02 -5.48 -5.67
CA ALA A 25 -12.35 -6.61 -5.02
C ALA A 25 -10.99 -6.90 -5.65
N GLU A 26 -10.91 -6.84 -6.98
CA GLU A 26 -9.68 -7.04 -7.75
C GLU A 26 -8.66 -5.92 -7.48
N TYR A 27 -9.11 -4.66 -7.48
CA TYR A 27 -8.29 -3.49 -7.12
C TYR A 27 -7.72 -3.59 -5.71
N ALA A 28 -8.54 -3.95 -4.73
CA ALA A 28 -8.09 -4.10 -3.35
C ALA A 28 -7.03 -5.21 -3.21
N ARG A 29 -7.23 -6.37 -3.86
CA ARG A 29 -6.23 -7.45 -3.86
C ARG A 29 -4.93 -7.05 -4.57
N ALA A 30 -5.04 -6.36 -5.71
CA ALA A 30 -3.89 -5.87 -6.44
C ALA A 30 -3.08 -4.86 -5.60
N THR A 31 -3.77 -3.95 -4.92
CA THR A 31 -3.16 -2.96 -4.03
C THR A 31 -2.51 -3.62 -2.81
N GLN A 32 -3.16 -4.62 -2.22
CA GLN A 32 -2.62 -5.40 -1.11
C GLN A 32 -1.29 -6.06 -1.51
N ARG A 33 -1.29 -6.74 -2.66
CA ARG A 33 -0.11 -7.44 -3.18
C ARG A 33 1.02 -6.48 -3.53
N PHE A 34 0.70 -5.39 -4.22
CA PHE A 34 1.66 -4.32 -4.51
C PHE A 34 2.29 -3.75 -3.24
N GLY A 35 1.50 -3.50 -2.18
CA GLY A 35 2.01 -3.00 -0.91
C GLY A 35 2.99 -3.98 -0.24
N HIS A 36 2.73 -5.29 -0.32
CA HIS A 36 3.65 -6.32 0.17
C HIS A 36 4.95 -6.41 -0.65
N ASP A 37 4.83 -6.42 -1.98
CA ASP A 37 5.99 -6.47 -2.88
C ASP A 37 6.87 -5.23 -2.70
N LEU A 38 6.26 -4.05 -2.59
CA LEU A 38 6.96 -2.79 -2.36
C LEU A 38 7.64 -2.75 -0.98
N ALA A 39 6.97 -3.26 0.07
CA ALA A 39 7.58 -3.35 1.40
C ALA A 39 8.84 -4.23 1.37
N TYR A 40 8.75 -5.40 0.73
CA TYR A 40 9.87 -6.32 0.58
C TYR A 40 11.06 -5.68 -0.17
N GLU A 41 10.79 -5.00 -1.28
CA GLU A 41 11.84 -4.29 -2.05
C GLU A 41 12.47 -3.14 -1.23
N LEU A 42 11.67 -2.39 -0.47
CA LEU A 42 12.18 -1.31 0.37
C LEU A 42 13.05 -1.81 1.52
N ASP A 43 12.72 -2.94 2.13
CA ASP A 43 13.54 -3.56 3.18
C ASP A 43 14.86 -4.11 2.63
N ASN A 44 14.82 -4.75 1.45
CA ASN A 44 16.03 -5.18 0.76
C ASN A 44 16.91 -3.99 0.38
N ALA A 45 16.32 -2.92 -0.16
CA ALA A 45 17.03 -1.69 -0.49
C ALA A 45 17.62 -1.02 0.76
N ALA A 46 16.94 -1.06 1.91
CA ALA A 46 17.46 -0.56 3.18
C ALA A 46 18.74 -1.31 3.59
N ALA A 47 18.70 -2.65 3.54
CA ALA A 47 19.86 -3.48 3.87
C ALA A 47 21.02 -3.27 2.90
N ALA A 48 20.75 -3.24 1.60
CA ALA A 48 21.75 -3.02 0.57
C ALA A 48 22.39 -1.62 0.67
N ALA A 49 21.59 -0.57 0.87
CA ALA A 49 22.08 0.80 1.04
C ALA A 49 22.93 0.94 2.30
N GLU A 50 22.50 0.35 3.42
CA GLU A 50 23.27 0.37 4.67
C GLU A 50 24.63 -0.30 4.50
N ALA A 51 24.67 -1.47 3.86
CA ALA A 51 25.90 -2.21 3.61
C ALA A 51 26.84 -1.46 2.65
N ALA A 52 26.33 -0.95 1.52
CA ALA A 52 27.11 -0.21 0.54
C ALA A 52 27.71 1.06 1.14
N MET A 53 26.95 1.80 1.95
CA MET A 53 27.48 3.00 2.62
C MET A 53 28.54 2.65 3.65
N LYS A 54 28.35 1.61 4.47
CA LYS A 54 29.36 1.17 5.44
C LYS A 54 30.69 0.76 4.79
N GLN A 55 30.68 0.24 3.57
CA GLN A 55 31.91 -0.06 2.82
C GLN A 55 32.75 1.18 2.50
N LEU A 56 32.16 2.37 2.53
CA LEU A 56 32.85 3.65 2.30
C LEU A 56 33.45 4.24 3.58
N GLU A 57 33.35 3.54 4.72
CA GLU A 57 33.98 3.98 5.96
C GLU A 57 35.49 4.13 5.79
N GLY A 58 36.03 5.28 6.22
CA GLY A 58 37.46 5.60 6.07
C GLY A 58 37.87 6.07 4.68
N HIS A 59 36.93 6.23 3.74
CA HIS A 59 37.24 6.77 2.42
C HIS A 59 37.73 8.23 2.51
N PRO A 60 38.88 8.61 1.91
CA PRO A 60 39.47 9.94 2.05
C PRO A 60 38.54 11.10 1.64
N LEU A 61 37.71 10.90 0.62
CA LEU A 61 36.73 11.90 0.16
C LEU A 61 35.55 12.12 1.13
N LEU A 62 35.38 11.25 2.13
CA LEU A 62 34.32 11.33 3.13
C LEU A 62 34.87 11.78 4.50
N PHE A 63 36.07 12.37 4.52
CA PHE A 63 36.69 12.85 5.75
C PHE A 63 35.79 13.87 6.47
N GLY A 64 35.55 13.64 7.77
CA GLY A 64 34.63 14.46 8.58
C GLY A 64 33.16 14.06 8.50
N LEU A 65 32.78 13.06 7.69
CA LEU A 65 31.43 12.51 7.64
C LEU A 65 31.34 11.22 8.44
N ASP A 66 30.35 11.14 9.34
CA ASP A 66 29.99 9.87 9.99
C ASP A 66 29.16 9.01 9.04
N VAL A 67 29.86 8.17 8.29
CA VAL A 67 29.27 7.25 7.29
C VAL A 67 28.29 6.27 7.94
N LYS A 68 28.56 5.81 9.17
CA LYS A 68 27.68 4.89 9.89
C LYS A 68 26.36 5.55 10.23
N LEU A 69 26.41 6.79 10.71
CA LEU A 69 25.21 7.57 11.00
C LEU A 69 24.38 7.85 9.74
N GLN A 70 25.03 8.22 8.63
CA GLN A 70 24.31 8.45 7.38
C GLN A 70 23.69 7.17 6.82
N ALA A 71 24.42 6.06 6.86
CA ALA A 71 23.91 4.74 6.47
C ALA A 71 22.66 4.38 7.29
N ALA A 72 22.73 4.53 8.62
CA ALA A 72 21.60 4.26 9.51
C ALA A 72 20.40 5.17 9.22
N ARG A 73 20.63 6.46 8.93
CA ARG A 73 19.56 7.41 8.56
C ARG A 73 18.87 7.04 7.27
N VAL A 74 19.63 6.65 6.24
CA VAL A 74 19.08 6.26 4.93
C VAL A 74 18.30 4.95 5.06
N ALA A 75 18.89 3.94 5.70
CA ALA A 75 18.23 2.67 5.97
C ALA A 75 16.93 2.86 6.78
N GLY A 76 16.96 3.73 7.80
CA GLY A 76 15.79 4.05 8.60
C GLY A 76 14.65 4.69 7.79
N LYS A 77 14.95 5.57 6.83
CA LYS A 77 13.94 6.13 5.92
C LYS A 77 13.31 5.07 5.02
N LEU A 78 14.11 4.15 4.51
CA LEU A 78 13.63 3.06 3.65
C LEU A 78 12.77 2.06 4.44
N ARG A 79 13.16 1.69 5.66
CA ARG A 79 12.33 0.86 6.56
C ARG A 79 11.00 1.54 6.89
N LYS A 80 11.02 2.85 7.17
CA LYS A 80 9.78 3.62 7.37
C LYS A 80 8.89 3.61 6.12
N ALA A 81 9.47 3.66 4.93
CA ALA A 81 8.71 3.54 3.68
C ALA A 81 8.12 2.13 3.52
N SER A 82 8.84 1.07 3.92
CA SER A 82 8.32 -0.31 3.96
C SER A 82 7.10 -0.42 4.88
N GLU A 83 7.19 0.13 6.10
CA GLU A 83 6.06 0.18 7.05
C GLU A 83 4.83 0.90 6.46
N LEU A 84 5.04 2.00 5.75
CA LEU A 84 3.96 2.73 5.07
C LEU A 84 3.34 1.90 3.93
N ALA A 85 4.14 1.14 3.17
CA ALA A 85 3.65 0.24 2.14
C ALA A 85 2.77 -0.88 2.72
N LEU A 86 3.16 -1.45 3.87
CA LEU A 86 2.32 -2.41 4.61
C LEU A 86 1.02 -1.77 5.12
N ALA A 87 1.07 -0.52 5.58
CA ALA A 87 -0.13 0.21 5.99
C ALA A 87 -1.10 0.41 4.80
N ILE A 88 -0.58 0.75 3.62
CA ILE A 88 -1.39 0.84 2.38
C ILE A 88 -2.07 -0.49 2.06
N SER A 89 -1.32 -1.60 2.18
CA SER A 89 -1.87 -2.94 2.00
C SER A 89 -3.03 -3.22 2.97
N ALA A 90 -2.87 -2.90 4.26
CA ALA A 90 -3.93 -3.08 5.26
C ALA A 90 -5.17 -2.20 4.98
N GLU A 91 -4.97 -0.94 4.59
CA GLU A 91 -6.05 -0.02 4.25
C GLU A 91 -6.84 -0.48 3.00
N SER A 92 -6.19 -1.11 2.02
CA SER A 92 -6.90 -1.67 0.86
C SER A 92 -7.91 -2.76 1.22
N VAL A 93 -7.62 -3.57 2.25
CA VAL A 93 -8.54 -4.59 2.76
C VAL A 93 -9.72 -3.93 3.47
N LYS A 94 -9.47 -2.91 4.31
CA LYS A 94 -10.52 -2.14 4.98
C LYS A 94 -11.44 -1.46 3.97
N PHE A 95 -10.86 -0.83 2.95
CA PHE A 95 -11.60 -0.22 1.85
C PHE A 95 -12.55 -1.23 1.18
N HIS A 96 -12.07 -2.43 0.87
CA HIS A 96 -12.92 -3.46 0.28
C HIS A 96 -14.08 -3.87 1.20
N VAL A 97 -13.82 -4.03 2.50
CA VAL A 97 -14.86 -4.38 3.49
C VAL A 97 -15.91 -3.27 3.59
N GLN A 98 -15.47 -2.01 3.70
CA GLN A 98 -16.36 -0.85 3.77
C GLN A 98 -17.20 -0.74 2.50
N TYR A 99 -16.60 -0.92 1.32
CA TYR A 99 -17.34 -0.94 0.06
C TYR A 99 -18.46 -2.00 0.05
N ARG A 100 -18.17 -3.21 0.54
CA ARG A 100 -19.19 -4.27 0.62
C ARG A 100 -20.34 -3.88 1.56
N GLN A 101 -20.03 -3.25 2.70
CA GLN A 101 -21.04 -2.83 3.68
C GLN A 101 -21.92 -1.69 3.15
N GLU A 102 -21.34 -0.69 2.50
CA GLU A 102 -22.08 0.51 2.07
C GLU A 102 -22.84 0.31 0.75
N PHE A 103 -22.28 -0.49 -0.17
CA PHE A 103 -22.78 -0.57 -1.55
C PHE A 103 -23.38 -1.92 -1.95
N LEU A 104 -23.00 -3.03 -1.30
CA LEU A 104 -23.53 -4.36 -1.62
C LEU A 104 -24.53 -4.89 -0.58
N ALA A 105 -24.46 -4.40 0.67
CA ALA A 105 -25.46 -4.72 1.69
C ALA A 105 -26.78 -3.95 1.53
N VAL A 106 -26.83 -2.95 0.64
CA VAL A 106 -28.06 -2.24 0.26
C VAL A 106 -28.61 -2.91 -1.00
N GLY A 107 -29.33 -4.02 -0.84
CA GLY A 107 -30.08 -4.62 -1.93
C GLY A 107 -31.28 -3.75 -2.33
N PRO A 108 -31.83 -3.87 -3.55
CA PRO A 108 -33.05 -3.16 -3.95
C PRO A 108 -34.27 -3.47 -3.07
N ALA A 109 -34.21 -4.52 -2.24
CA ALA A 109 -35.21 -4.84 -1.22
C ALA A 109 -35.17 -3.89 0.00
N ASP A 110 -34.00 -3.37 0.39
CA ASP A 110 -33.85 -2.49 1.57
C ASP A 110 -34.29 -1.05 1.30
N LEU A 111 -34.33 -0.63 0.04
CA LEU A 111 -34.84 0.68 -0.37
C LEU A 111 -36.37 0.80 -0.22
N ARG A 112 -37.10 -0.32 -0.11
CA ARG A 112 -38.56 -0.30 0.18
C ARG A 112 -38.88 -0.27 1.68
N GLY A 113 -37.89 -0.49 2.55
CA GLY A 113 -38.07 -0.58 4.01
C GLY A 113 -37.65 0.65 4.81
N ARG A 114 -36.78 1.52 4.28
CA ARG A 114 -36.32 2.73 5.01
C ARG A 114 -37.32 3.89 4.92
N ARG A 115 -38.49 3.75 5.56
CA ARG A 115 -39.20 4.91 6.12
C ARG A 115 -38.68 5.14 7.55
N GLY A 116 -37.73 6.06 7.70
CA GLY A 116 -37.36 6.58 9.02
C GLY A 116 -35.86 6.52 9.31
N GLY A 117 -35.12 7.52 8.84
CA GLY A 117 -33.73 7.72 9.22
C GLY A 117 -33.06 8.69 8.25
N ARG A 118 -33.12 9.99 8.55
CA ARG A 118 -32.46 11.05 7.79
C ARG A 118 -30.94 10.82 7.83
N TYR A 119 -30.38 10.30 6.75
CA TYR A 119 -28.95 10.45 6.49
C TYR A 119 -28.74 11.83 5.86
N THR A 120 -28.23 12.77 6.65
CA THR A 120 -27.81 14.10 6.20
C THR A 120 -26.43 13.98 5.58
N GLY A 121 -26.40 13.56 4.31
CA GLY A 121 -25.20 13.50 3.49
C GLY A 121 -24.66 14.89 3.19
N ARG A 122 -23.88 15.47 4.10
CA ARG A 122 -22.86 16.46 3.73
C ARG A 122 -21.55 15.72 3.53
N VAL A 123 -21.23 15.52 2.25
CA VAL A 123 -19.85 15.41 1.81
C VAL A 123 -19.57 16.78 1.19
N ASP A 124 -18.95 17.67 1.95
CA ASP A 124 -18.45 18.92 1.40
C ASP A 124 -17.19 18.56 0.59
N LEU A 125 -17.29 18.66 -0.73
CA LEU A 125 -16.20 18.55 -1.70
C LEU A 125 -15.25 19.74 -1.60
#